data_AF-A0A0R3QAD1-F1
#
_entry.id   AF-A0A0R3QAD1-F1
#
_cell.length_a   1.000
_cell.length_b   1.000
_cell.length_c   1.000
_cell.angle_alpha   90.00
_cell.angle_beta   90.00
_cell.angle_gamma   90.00
#
_symmetry.space_group_name_H-M   'P 1'
#
loop_
_entity.id
_entity.type
_entity.pdbx_description
1 polymer ?
#
loop_
_entity_poly.entity_id
_entity_poly.type
_entity_poly.pdbx_seq_one_letter_code
_entity_poly.pdbx_strand_id
1 'polypeptide(L)'
;RYEEDFIEHRKSILQIWVNKVCRHPVLSKSDVWIHFVTCTDEKKWKNGKRKAEKDEYVGGNFLYSISVPSQPLDSSDVEQRVDTFTRSMRSFEESVHFMYNRVSETHKRLAGPYKTNWHKMGEACTGLCRSFDVNPSSKNEKVTSALKETAKALHWIGDEHEKLAKKSLDPLLDALYSYKGLLACIPDIVNVHRSAISKLRENEKLAIEGRVSSVDMEKVKEKVDSISYMMLAEIAFQNRELGEDFKNMMATYLETQGEFYMNIGSQLNSLAQKFK
;
A
#
# COMPACT_ATOMS: atom_id res chain seq x y z
N ARG A 1 -5.43 -10.11 -20.85
CA ARG A 1 -3.98 -10.30 -20.53
C ARG A 1 -3.11 -9.19 -21.10
N TYR A 2 -3.41 -8.68 -22.30
CA TYR A 2 -2.62 -7.65 -22.98
C TYR A 2 -3.30 -6.27 -23.02
N GLU A 3 -4.35 -6.07 -22.22
CA GLU A 3 -4.96 -4.74 -22.08
C GLU A 3 -4.01 -3.81 -21.33
N GLU A 4 -3.84 -2.59 -21.82
CA GLU A 4 -2.84 -1.63 -21.34
C GLU A 4 -3.08 -1.24 -19.88
N ASP A 5 -4.32 -0.92 -19.52
CA ASP A 5 -4.72 -0.60 -18.14
C ASP A 5 -4.41 -1.75 -17.17
N PHE A 6 -4.59 -3.00 -17.60
CA PHE A 6 -4.26 -4.17 -16.80
C PHE A 6 -2.74 -4.34 -16.62
N ILE A 7 -1.94 -4.03 -17.64
CA ILE A 7 -0.48 -4.11 -17.59
C ILE A 7 0.06 -3.03 -16.64
N GLU A 8 -0.38 -1.79 -16.78
CA GLU A 8 0.09 -0.67 -15.95
C GLU A 8 -0.28 -0.87 -14.48
N HIS A 9 -1.50 -1.32 -14.18
CA HIS A 9 -1.90 -1.65 -12.81
C HIS A 9 -1.03 -2.76 -12.20
N ARG A 10 -0.75 -3.84 -12.96
CA ARG A 10 0.15 -4.90 -12.48
C ARG A 10 1.57 -4.42 -12.25
N LYS A 11 2.08 -3.56 -13.11
CA LYS A 11 3.42 -2.95 -12.97
C LYS A 11 3.49 -2.08 -11.72
N SER A 12 2.47 -1.29 -11.44
CA SER A 12 2.35 -0.49 -10.21
C SER A 12 2.43 -1.36 -8.95
N ILE A 13 1.61 -2.42 -8.87
CA ILE A 13 1.62 -3.35 -7.73
C ILE A 13 2.98 -4.06 -7.60
N LEU A 14 3.57 -4.50 -8.71
CA LEU A 14 4.91 -5.12 -8.70
C LEU A 14 5.97 -4.14 -8.20
N GLN A 15 5.90 -2.87 -8.59
CA GLN A 15 6.83 -1.86 -8.11
C GLN A 15 6.72 -1.66 -6.58
N ILE A 16 5.49 -1.64 -6.04
CA ILE A 16 5.26 -1.57 -4.58
C ILE A 16 5.88 -2.79 -3.90
N TRP A 17 5.67 -4.00 -4.46
CA TRP A 17 6.26 -5.22 -3.92
C TRP A 17 7.79 -5.20 -3.93
N VAL A 18 8.41 -4.82 -5.06
CA VAL A 18 9.87 -4.66 -5.18
C VAL A 18 10.39 -3.65 -4.14
N ASN A 19 9.73 -2.51 -4.00
CA ASN A 19 10.12 -1.48 -3.03
C ASN A 19 10.06 -2.00 -1.59
N LYS A 20 9.04 -2.79 -1.23
CA LYS A 20 8.94 -3.41 0.10
C LYS A 20 10.06 -4.42 0.34
N VAL A 21 10.37 -5.27 -0.64
CA VAL A 21 11.49 -6.23 -0.54
C VAL A 21 12.83 -5.50 -0.38
N CYS A 22 13.08 -4.47 -1.19
CA CYS A 22 14.33 -3.68 -1.15
C CYS A 22 14.51 -2.89 0.16
N ARG A 23 13.42 -2.43 0.79
CA ARG A 23 13.50 -1.71 2.08
C ARG A 23 13.66 -2.63 3.27
N HIS A 24 13.27 -3.89 3.14
CA HIS A 24 13.37 -4.86 4.23
C HIS A 24 14.83 -5.25 4.49
N PRO A 25 15.35 -5.11 5.72
CA PRO A 25 16.78 -5.28 6.02
C PRO A 25 17.31 -6.70 5.83
N VAL A 26 16.45 -7.71 6.00
CA VAL A 26 16.75 -9.13 5.75
C VAL A 26 16.49 -9.53 4.28
N LEU A 27 15.26 -9.35 3.78
CA LEU A 27 14.88 -9.81 2.42
C LEU A 27 15.75 -9.19 1.32
N SER A 28 16.05 -7.89 1.39
CA SER A 28 16.89 -7.19 0.39
C SER A 28 18.31 -7.74 0.28
N LYS A 29 18.80 -8.40 1.34
CA LYS A 29 20.15 -8.97 1.42
C LYS A 29 20.17 -10.48 1.17
N SER A 30 19.01 -11.09 0.93
CA SER A 30 18.95 -12.53 0.68
C SER A 30 19.60 -12.89 -0.66
N ASP A 31 20.37 -13.99 -0.68
CA ASP A 31 21.01 -14.50 -1.89
C ASP A 31 20.01 -14.71 -3.03
N VAL A 32 18.81 -15.19 -2.72
CA VAL A 32 17.73 -15.41 -3.70
C VAL A 32 17.28 -14.11 -4.34
N TRP A 33 17.13 -13.03 -3.56
CA TRP A 33 16.74 -11.72 -4.08
C TRP A 33 17.83 -11.10 -4.92
N ILE A 34 19.07 -11.13 -4.44
CA ILE A 34 20.22 -10.59 -5.17
C ILE A 34 20.38 -11.33 -6.50
N HIS A 35 20.30 -12.66 -6.51
CA HIS A 35 20.32 -13.46 -7.73
C HIS A 35 19.15 -13.09 -8.66
N PHE A 36 17.94 -12.92 -8.11
CA PHE A 36 16.74 -12.51 -8.84
C PHE A 36 16.96 -11.22 -9.64
N VAL A 37 17.56 -10.19 -9.04
CA VAL A 37 17.68 -8.86 -9.66
C VAL A 37 18.97 -8.62 -10.44
N THR A 38 20.05 -9.38 -10.17
CA THR A 38 21.38 -9.11 -10.76
C THR A 38 21.82 -10.10 -11.83
N CYS A 39 21.24 -11.30 -11.91
CA CYS A 39 21.71 -12.34 -12.82
C CYS A 39 21.32 -12.03 -14.28
N THR A 40 22.33 -11.85 -15.14
CA THR A 40 22.15 -11.56 -16.57
C THR A 40 22.42 -12.76 -17.49
N ASP A 41 22.86 -13.90 -16.95
CA ASP A 41 23.19 -15.12 -17.70
C ASP A 41 22.16 -16.23 -17.47
N GLU A 42 21.65 -16.84 -18.55
CA GLU A 42 20.57 -17.84 -18.49
C GLU A 42 20.99 -19.15 -17.79
N LYS A 43 22.24 -19.58 -17.95
CA LYS A 43 22.74 -20.82 -17.33
C LYS A 43 22.94 -20.62 -15.83
N LYS A 44 23.57 -19.50 -15.45
CA LYS A 44 23.70 -19.07 -14.05
C LYS A 44 22.33 -18.88 -13.41
N TRP A 45 21.35 -18.32 -14.15
CA TRP A 45 19.98 -18.17 -13.68
C TRP A 45 19.38 -19.50 -13.23
N LYS A 46 19.40 -20.50 -14.12
CA LYS A 46 18.86 -21.85 -13.83
C LYS A 46 19.57 -22.51 -12.66
N ASN A 47 20.88 -22.33 -12.54
CA ASN A 47 21.66 -22.88 -11.42
C ASN A 47 21.34 -22.19 -10.10
N GLY A 48 21.28 -20.86 -10.06
CA GLY A 48 20.93 -20.11 -8.85
C GLY A 48 19.49 -20.37 -8.40
N LYS A 49 18.55 -20.49 -9.34
CA LYS A 49 17.18 -20.94 -9.05
C LYS A 49 17.17 -22.30 -8.34
N ARG A 50 17.87 -23.31 -8.89
CA ARG A 50 17.97 -24.65 -8.29
C ARG A 50 18.67 -24.64 -6.94
N LYS A 51 19.64 -23.73 -6.72
CA LYS A 51 20.30 -23.54 -5.43
C LYS A 51 19.30 -23.03 -4.38
N ALA A 52 18.50 -22.01 -4.73
CA ALA A 52 17.47 -21.47 -3.84
C ALA A 52 16.37 -22.49 -3.53
N GLU A 53 15.96 -23.31 -4.51
CA GLU A 53 14.97 -24.39 -4.30
C GLU A 53 15.46 -25.52 -3.38
N LYS A 54 16.77 -25.64 -3.16
CA LYS A 54 17.41 -26.68 -2.32
C LYS A 54 17.95 -26.14 -1.00
N ASP A 55 17.64 -24.89 -0.66
CA ASP A 55 18.13 -24.28 0.58
C ASP A 55 17.58 -25.02 1.81
N GLU A 56 18.47 -25.44 2.70
CA GLU A 56 18.12 -26.16 3.94
C GLU A 56 17.81 -25.19 5.09
N TYR A 57 18.22 -23.92 4.99
CA TYR A 57 18.00 -22.88 6.00
C TYR A 57 16.60 -22.25 5.88
N VAL A 58 15.58 -23.10 5.72
CA VAL A 58 14.18 -22.72 5.62
C VAL A 58 13.40 -23.07 6.89
N GLY A 59 12.31 -22.35 7.16
CA GLY A 59 11.49 -22.58 8.35
C GLY A 59 12.30 -22.43 9.64
N GLY A 60 12.24 -23.44 10.52
CA GLY A 60 12.99 -23.41 11.79
C GLY A 60 14.51 -23.41 11.63
N ASN A 61 15.05 -23.96 10.53
CA ASN A 61 16.50 -23.97 10.27
C ASN A 61 17.04 -22.58 9.96
N PHE A 62 16.18 -21.63 9.57
CA PHE A 62 16.57 -20.24 9.35
C PHE A 62 17.19 -19.62 10.62
N LEU A 63 16.82 -20.10 11.81
CA LEU A 63 17.39 -19.66 13.09
C LEU A 63 18.91 -19.85 13.17
N TYR A 64 19.49 -20.82 12.45
CA TYR A 64 20.94 -21.00 12.39
C TYR A 64 21.67 -19.92 11.59
N SER A 65 20.93 -19.10 10.83
CA SER A 65 21.48 -17.98 10.05
C SER A 65 21.43 -16.65 10.80
N ILE A 66 21.01 -16.65 12.07
CA ILE A 66 20.73 -15.45 12.84
C ILE A 66 21.60 -15.44 14.09
N SER A 67 22.07 -14.25 14.44
CA SER A 67 22.71 -13.99 15.72
C SER A 67 21.87 -12.95 16.48
N VAL A 68 21.56 -13.26 17.73
CA VAL A 68 20.75 -12.40 18.61
C VAL A 68 21.58 -11.94 19.82
N PRO A 69 21.19 -10.84 20.49
CA PRO A 69 21.84 -10.44 21.73
C PRO A 69 21.78 -11.56 22.79
N SER A 70 22.81 -11.68 23.61
CA SER A 70 22.88 -12.67 24.71
C SER A 70 22.05 -12.29 25.93
N GLN A 71 21.32 -11.17 25.89
CA GLN A 71 20.49 -10.73 27.00
C GLN A 71 19.22 -11.59 27.03
N PRO A 72 18.89 -12.22 28.18
CA PRO A 72 17.67 -13.00 28.27
C PRO A 72 16.44 -12.08 28.20
N LEU A 73 15.39 -12.56 27.55
CA LEU A 73 14.11 -11.85 27.47
C LEU A 73 13.14 -12.31 28.57
N ASP A 74 12.28 -11.40 29.02
CA ASP A 74 11.11 -11.77 29.81
C ASP A 74 9.99 -12.22 28.87
N SER A 75 9.69 -13.52 28.87
CA SER A 75 8.65 -14.11 28.03
C SER A 75 7.28 -13.43 28.21
N SER A 76 6.96 -12.91 29.40
CA SER A 76 5.67 -12.26 29.68
C SER A 76 5.59 -10.88 29.01
N ASP A 77 6.67 -10.09 29.07
CA ASP A 77 6.75 -8.79 28.36
C ASP A 77 6.69 -9.01 26.84
N VAL A 78 7.42 -10.00 26.32
CA VAL A 78 7.40 -10.33 24.89
C VAL A 78 5.99 -10.71 24.44
N GLU A 79 5.30 -11.61 25.16
CA GLU A 79 3.92 -11.98 24.85
C GLU A 79 2.98 -10.77 24.84
N GLN A 80 3.08 -9.89 25.85
CA GLN A 80 2.26 -8.68 25.91
C GLN A 80 2.47 -7.77 24.70
N ARG A 81 3.71 -7.62 24.23
CA ARG A 81 4.05 -6.84 23.04
C ARG A 81 3.49 -7.51 21.77
N VAL A 82 3.64 -8.82 21.63
CA VAL A 82 3.10 -9.59 20.49
C VAL A 82 1.58 -9.53 20.44
N ASP A 83 0.90 -9.61 21.59
CA ASP A 83 -0.56 -9.48 21.67
C ASP A 83 -1.03 -8.07 21.31
N THR A 84 -0.31 -7.05 21.77
CA THR A 84 -0.60 -5.66 21.42
C THR A 84 -0.41 -5.42 19.92
N PHE A 85 0.67 -5.92 19.34
CA PHE A 85 0.89 -5.90 17.89
C PHE A 85 -0.23 -6.61 17.13
N THR A 86 -0.63 -7.80 17.57
CA THR A 86 -1.71 -8.58 16.93
C THR A 86 -3.03 -7.82 16.92
N ARG A 87 -3.41 -7.21 18.05
CA ARG A 87 -4.60 -6.35 18.13
C ARG A 87 -4.49 -5.12 17.23
N SER A 88 -3.32 -4.49 17.20
CA SER A 88 -3.06 -3.33 16.33
C SER A 88 -3.18 -3.70 14.85
N MET A 89 -2.59 -4.81 14.40
CA MET A 89 -2.65 -5.25 13.00
C MET A 89 -4.08 -5.60 12.56
N ARG A 90 -4.88 -6.22 13.44
CA ARG A 90 -6.30 -6.48 13.15
C ARG A 90 -7.10 -5.19 13.00
N SER A 91 -6.95 -4.25 13.94
CA SER A 91 -7.63 -2.94 13.85
C SER A 91 -7.18 -2.17 12.60
N PHE A 92 -5.91 -2.29 12.25
CA PHE A 92 -5.35 -1.69 11.05
C PHE A 92 -5.93 -2.33 9.77
N GLU A 93 -6.07 -3.66 9.71
CA GLU A 93 -6.72 -4.38 8.60
C GLU A 93 -8.14 -3.87 8.35
N GLU A 94 -8.96 -3.79 9.41
CA GLU A 94 -10.33 -3.27 9.34
C GLU A 94 -10.36 -1.83 8.80
N SER A 95 -9.42 -1.00 9.25
CA SER A 95 -9.29 0.41 8.83
C SER A 95 -8.84 0.55 7.38
N VAL A 96 -7.86 -0.23 6.94
CA VAL A 96 -7.39 -0.27 5.55
C VAL A 96 -8.50 -0.73 4.63
N HIS A 97 -9.24 -1.77 5.02
CA HIS A 97 -10.37 -2.27 4.24
C HIS A 97 -11.47 -1.20 4.08
N PHE A 98 -11.82 -0.52 5.18
CA PHE A 98 -12.78 0.58 5.15
C PHE A 98 -12.31 1.71 4.23
N MET A 99 -11.05 2.15 4.38
CA MET A 99 -10.46 3.19 3.55
C MET A 99 -10.45 2.81 2.07
N TYR A 100 -10.04 1.57 1.74
CA TYR A 100 -10.05 1.06 0.38
C TYR A 100 -11.45 1.15 -0.26
N ASN A 101 -12.49 0.75 0.48
CA ASN A 101 -13.87 0.84 -0.01
C ASN A 101 -14.29 2.30 -0.26
N ARG A 102 -13.94 3.23 0.64
CA ARG A 102 -14.22 4.66 0.47
C ARG A 102 -13.51 5.25 -0.75
N VAL A 103 -12.22 4.97 -0.90
CA VAL A 103 -11.42 5.45 -2.03
C VAL A 103 -11.94 4.87 -3.35
N SER A 104 -12.29 3.59 -3.38
CA SER A 104 -12.83 2.93 -4.57
C SER A 104 -14.17 3.53 -4.99
N GLU A 105 -15.04 3.85 -4.03
CA GLU A 105 -16.29 4.55 -4.32
C GLU A 105 -16.05 5.96 -4.86
N THR A 106 -15.15 6.73 -4.24
CA THR A 106 -14.79 8.07 -4.73
C THR A 106 -14.21 8.01 -6.14
N HIS A 107 -13.34 7.04 -6.44
CA HIS A 107 -12.79 6.83 -7.78
C HIS A 107 -13.91 6.64 -8.81
N LYS A 108 -14.85 5.73 -8.56
CA LYS A 108 -16.00 5.48 -9.46
C LYS A 108 -16.86 6.73 -9.66
N ARG A 109 -17.09 7.51 -8.60
CA ARG A 109 -17.88 8.74 -8.65
C ARG A 109 -17.21 9.82 -9.50
N LEU A 110 -15.90 10.04 -9.31
CA LEU A 110 -15.13 11.04 -10.06
C LEU A 110 -15.04 10.69 -11.55
N ALA A 111 -14.68 9.43 -11.86
CA ALA A 111 -14.49 8.98 -13.23
C ALA A 111 -15.79 8.90 -14.04
N GLY A 112 -16.95 8.66 -13.40
CA GLY A 112 -18.23 8.47 -14.09
C GLY A 112 -19.23 9.62 -13.85
N PRO A 113 -20.01 9.57 -12.75
CA PRO A 113 -21.07 10.54 -12.47
C PRO A 113 -20.63 12.01 -12.51
N TYR A 114 -19.48 12.36 -11.91
CA TYR A 114 -18.99 13.74 -11.88
C TYR A 114 -18.64 14.24 -13.28
N LYS A 115 -17.84 13.47 -14.02
CA LYS A 115 -17.53 13.76 -15.42
C LYS A 115 -18.80 13.98 -16.25
N THR A 116 -19.76 13.06 -16.13
CA THR A 116 -21.03 13.13 -16.86
C THR A 116 -21.81 14.39 -16.53
N ASN A 117 -21.87 14.78 -15.26
CA ASN A 117 -22.58 15.99 -14.84
C ASN A 117 -21.94 17.27 -15.40
N TRP A 118 -20.61 17.38 -15.35
CA TRP A 118 -19.88 18.52 -15.91
C TRP A 118 -20.08 18.63 -17.44
N HIS A 119 -20.06 17.50 -18.15
CA HIS A 119 -20.34 17.48 -19.59
C HIS A 119 -21.76 17.96 -19.90
N LYS A 120 -22.77 17.47 -19.18
CA LYS A 120 -24.16 17.91 -19.35
C LYS A 120 -24.34 19.41 -19.08
N MET A 121 -23.58 19.97 -18.14
CA MET A 121 -23.59 21.41 -17.89
C MET A 121 -22.96 22.20 -19.05
N GLY A 122 -21.89 21.69 -19.66
CA GLY A 122 -21.32 22.24 -20.89
C GLY A 122 -22.28 22.17 -22.09
N GLU A 123 -22.99 21.06 -22.24
CA GLU A 123 -24.04 20.88 -23.25
C GLU A 123 -25.18 21.90 -23.05
N ALA A 124 -25.61 22.13 -21.81
CA ALA A 124 -26.62 23.14 -21.49
C ALA A 124 -26.17 24.56 -21.88
N CYS A 125 -24.91 24.94 -21.61
CA CYS A 125 -24.34 26.20 -22.08
C CYS A 125 -24.34 26.31 -23.62
N THR A 126 -24.03 25.21 -24.31
CA THR A 126 -24.08 25.14 -25.78
C THR A 126 -25.52 25.30 -26.28
N GLY A 127 -26.49 24.69 -25.61
CA GLY A 127 -27.92 24.86 -25.88
C GLY A 127 -28.36 26.32 -25.78
N LEU A 128 -27.93 27.02 -24.72
CA LEU A 128 -28.19 28.47 -24.57
C LEU A 128 -27.57 29.28 -25.72
N CYS A 129 -26.33 28.97 -26.13
CA CYS A 129 -25.71 29.63 -27.28
C CYS A 129 -26.54 29.49 -28.56
N ARG A 130 -27.02 28.27 -28.84
CA ARG A 130 -27.85 28.00 -30.02
C ARG A 130 -29.13 28.82 -30.00
N SER A 131 -29.76 29.00 -28.84
CA SER A 131 -30.96 29.85 -28.70
C SER A 131 -30.69 31.32 -29.05
N PHE A 132 -29.51 31.85 -28.74
CA PHE A 132 -29.11 33.20 -29.18
C PHE A 132 -28.83 33.25 -30.69
N ASP A 133 -28.31 32.17 -31.28
CA ASP A 133 -28.02 32.09 -32.72
C ASP A 133 -29.32 32.00 -33.57
N VAL A 134 -30.48 31.65 -32.98
CA VAL A 134 -31.80 31.65 -33.66
C VAL A 134 -32.22 33.06 -34.10
N ASN A 135 -31.89 34.10 -33.33
CA ASN A 135 -32.11 35.48 -33.70
C ASN A 135 -30.84 36.30 -33.40
N PRO A 136 -29.87 36.30 -34.34
CA PRO A 136 -28.58 36.92 -34.12
C PRO A 136 -28.71 38.42 -33.82
N SER A 137 -28.09 38.85 -32.73
CA SER A 137 -28.01 40.25 -32.33
C SER A 137 -26.58 40.56 -31.95
N SER A 138 -25.99 41.60 -32.58
CA SER A 138 -24.63 42.04 -32.28
C SER A 138 -24.43 42.43 -30.81
N LYS A 139 -25.51 42.78 -30.11
CA LYS A 139 -25.50 43.07 -28.67
C LYS A 139 -25.18 41.85 -27.80
N ASN A 140 -25.41 40.64 -28.31
CA ASN A 140 -25.26 39.40 -27.56
C ASN A 140 -23.94 38.66 -27.87
N GLU A 141 -23.16 39.10 -28.86
CA GLU A 141 -21.94 38.41 -29.34
C GLU A 141 -20.93 38.12 -28.22
N LYS A 142 -20.70 39.09 -27.33
CA LYS A 142 -19.77 38.93 -26.19
C LYS A 142 -20.23 37.79 -25.26
N VAL A 143 -21.54 37.73 -24.97
CA VAL A 143 -22.12 36.72 -24.07
C VAL A 143 -22.16 35.35 -24.74
N THR A 144 -22.52 35.24 -26.02
CA THR A 144 -22.50 33.95 -26.74
C THR A 144 -21.08 33.42 -26.91
N SER A 145 -20.09 34.28 -27.17
CA SER A 145 -18.68 33.87 -27.20
C SER A 145 -18.23 33.35 -25.83
N ALA A 146 -18.53 34.08 -24.76
CA ALA A 146 -18.19 33.67 -23.40
C ALA A 146 -18.87 32.34 -23.01
N LEU A 147 -20.14 32.13 -23.35
CA LEU A 147 -20.85 30.87 -23.12
C LEU A 147 -20.25 29.69 -23.91
N LYS A 148 -19.81 29.91 -25.16
CA LYS A 148 -19.13 28.87 -25.96
C LYS A 148 -17.81 28.45 -25.31
N GLU A 149 -17.04 29.39 -24.77
CA GLU A 149 -15.82 29.09 -24.04
C GLU A 149 -16.10 28.38 -22.70
N THR A 150 -17.12 28.83 -21.95
CA THR A 150 -17.56 28.16 -20.72
C THR A 150 -17.94 26.72 -21.01
N ALA A 151 -18.73 26.44 -22.05
CA ALA A 151 -19.11 25.08 -22.42
C ALA A 151 -17.89 24.16 -22.59
N LYS A 152 -16.88 24.60 -23.36
CA LYS A 152 -15.64 23.86 -23.56
C LYS A 152 -14.89 23.60 -22.25
N ALA A 153 -14.81 24.61 -21.40
CA ALA A 153 -14.15 24.47 -20.11
C ALA A 153 -14.88 23.51 -19.16
N LEU A 154 -16.22 23.51 -19.16
CA LEU A 154 -17.00 22.57 -18.35
C LEU A 154 -16.80 21.12 -18.81
N HIS A 155 -16.74 20.87 -20.12
CA HIS A 155 -16.34 19.55 -20.63
C HIS A 155 -14.94 19.17 -20.17
N TRP A 156 -13.97 20.07 -20.35
CA TRP A 156 -12.60 19.84 -19.90
C TRP A 156 -12.53 19.54 -18.39
N ILE A 157 -13.23 20.28 -17.53
CA ILE A 157 -13.31 20.00 -16.09
C ILE A 157 -13.78 18.57 -15.84
N GLY A 158 -14.79 18.10 -16.56
CA GLY A 158 -15.27 16.72 -16.47
C GLY A 158 -14.19 15.68 -16.79
N ASP A 159 -13.46 15.88 -17.89
CA ASP A 159 -12.33 15.02 -18.27
C ASP A 159 -11.18 15.08 -17.24
N GLU A 160 -10.90 16.24 -16.65
CA GLU A 160 -9.87 16.37 -15.61
C GLU A 160 -10.24 15.62 -14.32
N HIS A 161 -11.53 15.50 -13.96
CA HIS A 161 -11.94 14.69 -12.81
C HIS A 161 -11.66 13.19 -13.03
N GLU A 162 -11.85 12.68 -14.24
CA GLU A 162 -11.49 11.30 -14.58
C GLU A 162 -9.98 11.10 -14.53
N LYS A 163 -9.20 12.03 -15.12
CA LYS A 163 -7.74 11.98 -15.06
C LYS A 163 -7.22 12.04 -13.62
N LEU A 164 -7.81 12.87 -12.77
CA LEU A 164 -7.47 12.97 -11.36
C LEU A 164 -7.73 11.65 -10.64
N ALA A 165 -8.86 10.99 -10.92
CA ALA A 165 -9.19 9.72 -10.30
C ALA A 165 -8.08 8.70 -10.57
N LYS A 166 -7.65 8.57 -11.83
CA LYS A 166 -6.53 7.69 -12.20
C LYS A 166 -5.20 8.13 -11.59
N LYS A 167 -4.86 9.41 -11.66
CA LYS A 167 -3.56 9.95 -11.19
C LYS A 167 -3.39 9.84 -9.67
N SER A 168 -4.45 10.07 -8.89
CA SER A 168 -4.35 10.22 -7.43
C SER A 168 -4.93 9.05 -6.64
N LEU A 169 -5.99 8.39 -7.14
CA LEU A 169 -6.68 7.35 -6.38
C LEU A 169 -6.20 5.95 -6.75
N ASP A 170 -5.78 5.69 -7.99
CA ASP A 170 -5.23 4.37 -8.35
C ASP A 170 -3.98 4.03 -7.54
N PRO A 171 -2.97 4.92 -7.40
CA PRO A 171 -1.80 4.63 -6.56
C PRO A 171 -2.18 4.41 -5.08
N LEU A 172 -3.18 5.14 -4.59
CA LEU A 172 -3.69 4.99 -3.22
C LEU A 172 -4.39 3.63 -3.04
N LEU A 173 -5.20 3.19 -4.02
CA LEU A 173 -5.83 1.87 -4.03
C LEU A 173 -4.81 0.75 -4.08
N ASP A 174 -3.79 0.86 -4.94
CA ASP A 174 -2.72 -0.13 -5.06
C ASP A 174 -1.93 -0.27 -3.75
N ALA A 175 -1.60 0.85 -3.12
CA ALA A 175 -0.92 0.87 -1.83
C ALA A 175 -1.77 0.23 -0.73
N LEU A 176 -3.04 0.60 -0.61
CA LEU A 176 -3.98 0.01 0.36
C LEU A 176 -4.18 -1.50 0.11
N TYR A 177 -4.28 -1.91 -1.15
CA TYR A 177 -4.42 -3.32 -1.52
C TYR A 177 -3.17 -4.13 -1.15
N SER A 178 -1.98 -3.55 -1.26
CA SER A 178 -0.72 -4.22 -0.94
C SER A 178 -0.66 -4.72 0.52
N TYR A 179 -1.35 -4.03 1.43
CA TYR A 179 -1.42 -4.44 2.84
C TYR A 179 -2.29 -5.66 3.09
N LYS A 180 -3.28 -5.93 2.23
CA LYS A 180 -4.12 -7.12 2.37
C LYS A 180 -3.30 -8.40 2.42
N GLY A 181 -2.31 -8.52 1.52
CA GLY A 181 -1.44 -9.69 1.46
C GLY A 181 -0.51 -9.81 2.67
N LEU A 182 0.08 -8.69 3.10
CA LEU A 182 0.97 -8.64 4.27
C LEU A 182 0.23 -9.00 5.56
N LEU A 183 -0.95 -8.42 5.77
CA LEU A 183 -1.75 -8.63 6.98
C LEU A 183 -2.29 -10.05 7.07
N ALA A 184 -2.60 -10.69 5.94
CA ALA A 184 -3.03 -12.08 5.90
C ALA A 184 -1.96 -13.07 6.44
N CYS A 185 -0.68 -12.70 6.42
CA CYS A 185 0.40 -13.54 6.94
C CYS A 185 0.65 -13.38 8.44
N ILE A 186 0.18 -12.29 9.06
CA ILE A 186 0.45 -11.97 10.47
C ILE A 186 -0.04 -13.06 11.44
N PRO A 187 -1.27 -13.62 11.29
CA PRO A 187 -1.75 -14.66 12.20
C PRO A 187 -0.84 -15.89 12.27
N ASP A 188 -0.34 -16.36 11.13
CA ASP A 188 0.53 -17.53 11.06
C ASP A 188 1.89 -17.27 11.72
N ILE A 189 2.47 -16.08 11.49
CA ILE A 189 3.74 -15.66 12.11
C ILE A 189 3.59 -15.60 13.64
N VAL A 190 2.50 -14.98 14.12
CA VAL A 190 2.19 -14.87 15.56
C VAL A 190 1.97 -16.26 16.18
N ASN A 191 1.31 -17.17 15.47
CA ASN A 191 1.08 -18.53 15.95
C ASN A 191 2.37 -19.33 16.12
N VAL A 192 3.36 -19.15 15.24
CA VAL A 192 4.69 -19.76 15.39
C VAL A 192 5.37 -19.26 16.67
N HIS A 193 5.35 -17.94 16.92
CA HIS A 193 5.92 -17.36 18.14
C HIS A 193 5.20 -17.85 19.41
N ARG A 194 3.86 -17.80 19.44
CA ARG A 194 3.05 -18.30 20.58
C ARG A 194 3.31 -19.78 20.88
N SER A 195 3.48 -20.60 19.83
CA SER A 195 3.81 -22.01 19.99
C SER A 195 5.19 -22.22 20.62
N ALA A 196 6.16 -21.36 20.31
CA ALA A 196 7.48 -21.40 20.93
C ALA A 196 7.42 -21.05 22.43
N ILE A 197 6.65 -20.04 22.82
CA ILE A 197 6.48 -19.68 24.24
C ILE A 197 5.70 -20.77 25.00
N SER A 198 4.67 -21.37 24.38
CA SER A 198 3.96 -22.49 24.99
C SER A 198 4.89 -23.66 25.29
N LYS A 199 5.82 -23.97 24.38
CA LYS A 199 6.83 -25.03 24.57
C LYS A 199 7.85 -24.66 25.66
N LEU A 200 8.22 -23.38 25.79
CA LEU A 200 9.07 -22.91 26.88
C LEU A 200 8.44 -23.26 28.23
N ARG A 201 7.17 -22.86 28.44
CA ARG A 201 6.42 -23.12 29.67
C ARG A 201 6.23 -24.59 29.99
N GLU A 202 6.03 -25.42 28.96
CA GLU A 202 5.97 -26.87 29.11
C GLU A 202 7.31 -27.44 29.59
N ASN A 203 8.43 -27.02 29.01
CA ASN A 203 9.76 -27.46 29.43
C ASN A 203 10.12 -26.95 30.83
N GLU A 204 9.71 -25.74 31.21
CA GLU A 204 9.89 -25.22 32.57
C GLU A 204 9.18 -26.11 33.61
N LYS A 205 7.95 -26.56 33.33
CA LYS A 205 7.22 -27.51 34.18
C LYS A 205 7.94 -28.85 34.28
N LEU A 206 8.37 -29.40 33.15
CA LEU A 206 9.11 -30.67 33.11
C LEU A 206 10.46 -30.58 33.84
N ALA A 207 11.11 -29.41 33.83
CA ALA A 207 12.34 -29.17 34.59
C ALA A 207 12.07 -29.18 36.11
N ILE A 208 10.95 -28.59 36.56
CA ILE A 208 10.51 -28.65 37.97
C ILE A 208 10.25 -30.11 38.40
N GLU A 209 9.69 -30.93 37.50
CA GLU A 209 9.48 -32.38 37.70
C GLU A 209 10.79 -33.21 37.62
N GLY A 210 11.93 -32.59 37.33
CA GLY A 210 13.22 -33.27 37.17
C GLY A 210 13.35 -34.08 35.87
N ARG A 211 12.45 -33.87 34.89
CA ARG A 211 12.39 -34.60 33.61
C ARG A 211 13.19 -33.94 32.49
N VAL A 212 13.62 -32.69 32.69
CA VAL A 212 14.47 -31.92 31.77
C VAL A 212 15.68 -31.41 32.55
N SER A 213 16.87 -31.56 31.98
CA SER A 213 18.10 -31.07 32.61
C SER A 213 18.17 -29.55 32.56
N SER A 214 18.89 -28.93 33.50
CA SER A 214 19.11 -27.46 33.47
C SER A 214 19.81 -27.01 32.20
N VAL A 215 20.72 -27.82 31.66
CA VAL A 215 21.46 -27.54 30.42
C VAL A 215 20.54 -27.55 29.21
N ASP A 216 19.61 -28.51 29.13
CA ASP A 216 18.67 -28.57 28.01
C ASP A 216 17.60 -27.48 28.12
N MET A 217 17.21 -27.11 29.34
CA MET A 217 16.32 -25.98 29.58
C MET A 217 16.93 -24.66 29.09
N GLU A 218 18.20 -24.41 29.37
CA GLU A 218 18.88 -23.20 28.91
C GLU A 218 18.92 -23.13 27.37
N LYS A 219 19.21 -24.25 26.69
CA LYS A 219 19.16 -24.31 25.22
C LYS A 219 17.76 -24.07 24.65
N VAL A 220 16.71 -24.54 25.33
CA VAL A 220 15.32 -24.27 24.93
C VAL A 220 15.04 -22.77 25.06
N LYS A 221 15.45 -22.17 26.17
CA LYS A 221 15.30 -20.74 26.43
C LYS A 221 16.04 -19.89 25.39
N GLU A 222 17.30 -20.17 25.11
CA GLU A 222 18.10 -19.47 24.09
C GLU A 222 17.44 -19.50 22.70
N LYS A 223 16.86 -20.66 22.32
CA LYS A 223 16.14 -20.79 21.05
C LYS A 223 14.85 -19.97 21.02
N VAL A 224 14.09 -19.97 22.11
CA VAL A 224 12.85 -19.18 22.23
C VAL A 224 13.14 -17.68 22.26
N ASP A 225 14.24 -17.28 22.91
CA ASP A 225 14.73 -15.90 22.90
C ASP A 225 15.14 -15.47 21.49
N SER A 226 15.79 -16.35 20.72
CA SER A 226 16.13 -16.09 19.32
C SER A 226 14.88 -15.81 18.47
N ILE A 227 13.85 -16.64 18.61
CA ILE A 227 12.55 -16.45 17.92
C ILE A 227 11.88 -15.14 18.38
N SER A 228 11.96 -14.83 19.67
CA SER A 228 11.37 -13.62 20.26
C SER A 228 12.08 -12.35 19.78
N TYR A 229 13.40 -12.35 19.72
CA TYR A 229 14.16 -11.23 19.15
C TYR A 229 13.80 -10.97 17.69
N MET A 230 13.67 -12.02 16.88
CA MET A 230 13.21 -11.86 15.50
C MET A 230 11.81 -11.26 15.43
N MET A 231 10.87 -11.75 16.24
CA MET A 231 9.50 -11.24 16.28
C MET A 231 9.50 -9.75 16.68
N LEU A 232 10.26 -9.37 17.70
CA LEU A 232 10.38 -7.97 18.13
C LEU A 232 11.02 -7.10 17.04
N ALA A 233 12.03 -7.59 16.34
CA ALA A 233 12.65 -6.88 15.23
C ALA A 233 11.65 -6.66 14.07
N GLU A 234 10.85 -7.68 13.75
CA GLU A 234 9.82 -7.57 12.71
C GLU A 234 8.71 -6.61 13.12
N ILE A 235 8.24 -6.65 14.38
CA ILE A 235 7.26 -5.68 14.91
C ILE A 235 7.80 -4.25 14.79
N ALA A 236 9.06 -4.02 15.19
CA ALA A 236 9.69 -2.72 15.11
C ALA A 236 9.80 -2.23 13.66
N PHE A 237 10.18 -3.12 12.74
CA PHE A 237 10.24 -2.83 11.31
C PHE A 237 8.85 -2.47 10.75
N GLN A 238 7.83 -3.31 10.98
CA GLN A 238 6.48 -3.07 10.47
C GLN A 238 5.89 -1.76 11.00
N ASN A 239 6.03 -1.46 12.29
CA ASN A 239 5.54 -0.20 12.86
C ASN A 239 6.16 1.03 12.18
N ARG A 240 7.46 0.96 11.84
CA ARG A 240 8.15 2.03 11.13
C ARG A 240 7.71 2.12 9.67
N GLU A 241 7.68 1.00 8.96
CA GLU A 241 7.31 0.98 7.53
C GLU A 241 5.87 1.43 7.31
N LEU A 242 4.93 1.00 8.16
CA LEU A 242 3.53 1.43 8.08
C LEU A 242 3.40 2.95 8.20
N GLY A 243 4.09 3.55 9.17
CA GLY A 243 4.08 5.00 9.35
C GLY A 243 4.64 5.74 8.14
N GLU A 244 5.78 5.29 7.61
CA GLU A 244 6.44 5.96 6.49
C GLU A 244 5.67 5.78 5.16
N ASP A 245 5.10 4.60 4.91
CA ASP A 245 4.26 4.35 3.74
C ASP A 245 3.03 5.27 3.75
N PHE A 246 2.31 5.36 4.88
CA PHE A 246 1.11 6.21 4.96
C PHE A 246 1.44 7.70 4.87
N LYS A 247 2.54 8.13 5.47
CA LYS A 247 3.02 9.52 5.37
C LYS A 247 3.24 9.91 3.91
N ASN A 248 4.02 9.12 3.17
CA ASN A 248 4.36 9.45 1.78
C ASN A 248 3.15 9.33 0.84
N MET A 249 2.32 8.30 1.06
CA MET A 249 1.09 8.09 0.30
C MET A 249 0.09 9.25 0.49
N MET A 250 -0.16 9.65 1.74
CA MET A 250 -1.12 10.73 2.03
C MET A 250 -0.60 12.10 1.59
N ALA A 251 0.71 12.37 1.72
CA ALA A 251 1.30 13.60 1.21
C ALA A 251 1.09 13.73 -0.31
N THR A 252 1.47 12.70 -1.07
CA THR A 252 1.32 12.67 -2.53
C THR A 252 -0.14 12.84 -2.97
N TYR A 253 -1.06 12.16 -2.27
CA TYR A 253 -2.50 12.28 -2.52
C TYR A 253 -2.99 13.72 -2.31
N LEU A 254 -2.69 14.33 -1.16
CA LEU A 254 -3.17 15.67 -0.82
C LEU A 254 -2.56 16.75 -1.70
N GLU A 255 -1.28 16.64 -2.05
CA GLU A 255 -0.62 17.56 -3.00
C GLU A 255 -1.29 17.52 -4.37
N THR A 256 -1.55 16.31 -4.89
CA THR A 256 -2.22 16.12 -6.18
C THR A 256 -3.65 16.68 -6.17
N GLN A 257 -4.39 16.47 -5.08
CA GLN A 257 -5.73 17.03 -4.90
C GLN A 257 -5.68 18.57 -4.84
N GLY A 258 -4.74 19.14 -4.09
CA GLY A 258 -4.57 20.58 -3.97
C GLY A 258 -4.28 21.24 -5.31
N GLU A 259 -3.30 20.72 -6.06
CA GLU A 259 -2.95 21.19 -7.40
C GLU A 259 -4.17 21.18 -8.33
N PHE A 260 -4.93 20.08 -8.32
CA PHE A 260 -6.14 19.93 -9.12
C PHE A 260 -7.17 21.03 -8.85
N TYR A 261 -7.58 21.23 -7.59
CA TYR A 261 -8.62 22.20 -7.28
C TYR A 261 -8.16 23.64 -7.55
N MET A 262 -6.88 23.96 -7.37
CA MET A 262 -6.33 25.26 -7.75
C MET A 262 -6.43 25.50 -9.26
N ASN A 263 -6.09 24.50 -10.08
CA ASN A 263 -6.16 24.61 -11.54
C ASN A 263 -7.59 24.85 -12.02
N ILE A 264 -8.55 24.08 -11.49
CA ILE A 264 -9.98 24.26 -11.79
C ILE A 264 -10.45 25.67 -11.38
N GLY A 265 -10.09 26.12 -10.17
CA GLY A 265 -10.45 27.45 -9.68
C GLY A 265 -9.91 28.58 -10.57
N SER A 266 -8.65 28.46 -11.01
CA SER A 266 -8.02 29.42 -11.93
C SER A 266 -8.78 29.53 -13.25
N GLN A 267 -9.15 28.38 -13.84
CA GLN A 267 -9.89 28.33 -15.09
C GLN A 267 -11.28 28.98 -14.96
N LEU A 268 -12.01 28.68 -13.88
CA LEU A 268 -13.32 29.28 -13.62
C LEU A 268 -13.23 30.80 -13.41
N ASN A 269 -12.21 31.27 -12.70
CA ASN A 269 -11.97 32.71 -12.51
C ASN A 269 -11.69 33.44 -13.83
N SER A 270 -10.90 32.84 -14.72
CA SER A 270 -10.63 33.38 -16.06
C SER A 270 -11.90 33.50 -16.90
N LEU A 271 -12.76 32.48 -16.88
CA LEU A 271 -14.04 32.50 -17.59
C LEU A 271 -14.99 33.56 -17.04
N ALA A 272 -15.04 33.73 -15.72
CA ALA A 272 -15.90 34.73 -15.09
C ALA A 272 -15.58 36.16 -15.56
N GLN A 273 -14.32 36.48 -15.87
CA GLN A 273 -13.94 37.79 -16.39
C GLN A 273 -14.49 38.06 -17.80
N LYS A 274 -14.79 37.03 -18.60
CA LYS A 274 -15.33 37.19 -19.95
C LYS A 274 -16.77 37.71 -19.98
N PHE A 275 -17.49 37.55 -18.87
CA PHE A 275 -18.86 38.06 -18.70
C PHE A 275 -18.92 39.46 -18.10
N LYS A 276 -17.79 40.01 -17.64
CA LYS A 276 -17.66 41.41 -17.20
C LYS A 276 -17.25 42.25 -18.39
#